data_AF-J4VZ75-F1
#
_entry.id   AF-J4VZ75-F1
#
_cell.length_a   1.000
_cell.length_b   1.000
_cell.length_c   1.000
_cell.angle_alpha   90.00
_cell.angle_beta   90.00
_cell.angle_gamma   90.00
#
_symmetry.space_group_name_H-M   'P 1'
#
loop_
_entity.id
_entity.type
_entity.pdbx_description
1 polymer ?
#
loop_
_entity_poly.entity_id
_entity_poly.type
_entity_poly.pdbx_seq_one_letter_code
_entity_poly.pdbx_strand_id
1 'polypeptide(L)'
;MPCCAPGVSSADITSADELQHAAIQQIQLEQMKQLREALRDIEVPTLKKDVLSELSIALGTQLNVDGVPNSLSEISSTFFAPCDWPLETLQFETRRARWAWSDWSRRSIDSAILLLVPESRAHWFYKSLLRLSRRAPDLWDSYYSPGYIREATGLYLPSRDFYPEPSWTAYHTSYGKWVQFSPVASELPHASCLVVDSGTPEDDMILLSEAEQAAALVEFQLKDSGYTNHHTKPVLVATIMRNQTARLTQAYFDGKQNMLVLRQSRTLDLSGRLPSSDAWLLLRWIASQPIGETRYPANGAQERMFRDDPTNLASQIPV
;
A
#
# COMPACT_ATOMS: atom_id res chain seq x y z
N MET A 1 20.31 -3.68 -18.51
CA MET A 1 20.87 -2.32 -18.65
C MET A 1 20.33 -1.51 -17.49
N PRO A 2 21.16 -0.95 -16.59
CA PRO A 2 20.66 -0.13 -15.52
C PRO A 2 20.50 1.30 -16.05
N CYS A 3 19.26 1.77 -16.18
CA CYS A 3 19.01 3.18 -16.36
C CYS A 3 19.18 3.84 -14.98
N CYS A 4 20.35 4.41 -14.73
CA CYS A 4 20.57 5.29 -13.61
C CYS A 4 19.59 6.46 -13.70
N ALA A 5 18.69 6.58 -12.72
CA ALA A 5 17.98 7.82 -12.49
C ALA A 5 19.02 8.90 -12.12
N PRO A 6 18.93 10.14 -12.63
CA PRO A 6 19.78 11.21 -12.17
C PRO A 6 19.46 11.46 -10.70
N GLY A 7 20.46 11.33 -9.83
CA GLY A 7 20.35 11.78 -8.45
C GLY A 7 20.02 13.28 -8.46
N VAL A 8 18.80 13.62 -8.06
CA VAL A 8 18.43 15.01 -7.77
C VAL A 8 19.19 15.40 -6.52
N SER A 9 20.19 16.25 -6.69
CA SER A 9 20.99 16.83 -5.62
C SER A 9 20.07 17.49 -4.59
N SER A 10 20.30 17.19 -3.30
CA SER A 10 19.61 17.79 -2.14
C SER A 10 19.99 19.27 -1.88
N ALA A 11 20.46 19.99 -2.89
CA ALA A 11 20.75 21.40 -2.77
C ALA A 11 19.44 22.19 -2.93
N ASP A 12 19.15 23.05 -1.97
CA ASP A 12 18.04 24.04 -1.92
C ASP A 12 16.80 23.67 -1.07
N ILE A 13 16.97 22.94 0.05
CA ILE A 13 16.01 23.01 1.17
C ILE A 13 16.59 23.99 2.20
N THR A 14 15.86 25.06 2.53
CA THR A 14 16.26 25.99 3.58
C THR A 14 15.90 25.43 4.96
N SER A 15 16.57 25.90 6.02
CA SER A 15 16.19 25.54 7.39
C SER A 15 14.74 25.91 7.74
N ALA A 16 14.17 26.92 7.05
CA ALA A 16 12.77 27.30 7.21
C ALA A 16 11.83 26.26 6.56
N ASP A 17 12.19 25.74 5.38
CA ASP A 17 11.43 24.69 4.70
C ASP A 17 11.44 23.39 5.50
N GLU A 18 12.59 23.01 6.08
CA GLU A 18 12.69 21.83 6.95
C GLU A 18 11.76 21.94 8.17
N LEU A 19 11.74 23.11 8.82
CA LEU A 19 10.85 23.37 9.96
C LEU A 19 9.37 23.32 9.54
N GLN A 20 9.04 23.89 8.38
CA GLN A 20 7.68 23.86 7.85
C GLN A 20 7.23 22.43 7.53
N HIS A 21 8.07 21.66 6.83
CA HIS A 21 7.76 20.27 6.48
C HIS A 21 7.62 19.39 7.73
N ALA A 22 8.48 19.57 8.74
CA ALA A 22 8.37 18.87 10.01
C ALA A 22 7.05 19.22 10.74
N ALA A 23 6.64 20.49 10.74
CA ALA A 23 5.38 20.92 11.34
C ALA A 23 4.17 20.29 10.63
N ILE A 24 4.18 20.27 9.28
CA ILE A 24 3.13 19.61 8.49
C ILE A 24 3.07 18.11 8.81
N GLN A 25 4.22 17.42 8.82
CA GLN A 25 4.30 16.00 9.14
C GLN A 25 3.76 15.69 10.55
N GLN A 26 4.05 16.55 11.53
CA GLN A 26 3.52 16.38 12.89
C GLN A 26 1.99 16.48 12.93
N ILE A 27 1.39 17.44 12.19
CA ILE A 27 -0.07 17.56 12.09
C ILE A 27 -0.68 16.30 11.46
N GLN A 28 -0.09 15.82 10.36
CA GLN A 28 -0.54 14.58 9.69
C GLN A 28 -0.43 13.38 10.63
N LEU A 29 0.65 13.29 11.42
CA LEU A 29 0.85 12.21 12.38
C LEU A 29 -0.23 12.19 13.46
N GLU A 30 -0.60 13.34 14.02
CA GLU A 30 -1.66 13.40 15.04
C GLU A 30 -3.03 12.99 14.46
N GLN A 31 -3.34 13.39 13.23
CA GLN A 31 -4.56 12.96 12.54
C GLN A 31 -4.59 11.45 12.31
N MET A 32 -3.46 10.87 11.89
CA MET A 32 -3.36 9.42 11.72
C MET A 32 -3.50 8.65 13.04
N LYS A 33 -3.01 9.19 14.17
CA LYS A 33 -3.23 8.58 15.49
C LYS A 33 -4.72 8.57 15.85
N GLN A 34 -5.41 9.70 15.69
CA GLN A 34 -6.85 9.80 15.96
C GLN A 34 -7.65 8.82 15.08
N LEU A 35 -7.32 8.73 13.79
CA LEU A 35 -7.92 7.77 12.89
C LEU A 35 -7.73 6.32 13.37
N ARG A 36 -6.51 5.96 13.77
CA ARG A 36 -6.23 4.61 14.24
C ARG A 36 -6.95 4.26 15.54
N GLU A 37 -7.15 5.22 16.43
CA GLU A 37 -7.97 5.05 17.62
C GLU A 37 -9.43 4.81 17.23
N ALA A 38 -9.99 5.64 16.35
CA ALA A 38 -11.36 5.47 15.86
C ALA A 38 -11.58 4.11 15.17
N LEU A 39 -10.65 3.67 14.32
CA LEU A 39 -10.71 2.33 13.69
C LEU A 39 -10.60 1.21 14.73
N ARG A 40 -9.86 1.42 15.83
CA ARG A 40 -9.70 0.42 16.89
C ARG A 40 -11.03 0.11 17.58
N ASP A 41 -11.87 1.12 17.74
CA ASP A 41 -13.14 1.03 18.46
C ASP A 41 -14.26 0.39 17.61
N ILE A 42 -14.00 0.08 16.34
CA ILE A 42 -14.98 -0.57 15.46
C ILE A 42 -15.07 -2.07 15.77
N GLU A 43 -16.30 -2.52 16.06
CA GLU A 43 -16.61 -3.91 16.47
C GLU A 43 -17.12 -4.79 15.32
N VAL A 44 -17.12 -4.28 14.09
CA VAL A 44 -17.52 -5.01 12.88
C VAL A 44 -16.36 -5.12 11.88
N PRO A 45 -16.26 -6.23 11.12
CA PRO A 45 -15.11 -6.46 10.24
C PRO A 45 -15.15 -5.69 8.92
N THR A 46 -16.27 -5.05 8.59
CA THR A 46 -16.47 -4.32 7.33
C THR A 46 -17.06 -2.95 7.59
N LEU A 47 -16.68 -1.98 6.75
CA LEU A 47 -17.18 -0.61 6.79
C LEU A 47 -17.97 -0.33 5.52
N LYS A 48 -19.12 0.33 5.66
CA LYS A 48 -19.83 0.88 4.50
C LYS A 48 -19.03 2.03 3.90
N LYS A 49 -19.07 2.17 2.58
CA LYS A 49 -18.33 3.22 1.89
C LYS A 49 -18.87 4.63 2.17
N ASP A 50 -20.14 4.77 2.49
CA ASP A 50 -20.80 6.05 2.79
C ASP A 50 -20.40 6.65 4.15
N VAL A 51 -20.00 5.83 5.12
CA VAL A 51 -19.56 6.30 6.45
C VAL A 51 -18.05 6.62 6.53
N LEU A 52 -17.28 6.37 5.47
CA LEU A 52 -15.82 6.54 5.50
C LEU A 52 -15.39 7.99 5.75
N SER A 53 -16.13 8.96 5.24
CA SER A 53 -15.81 10.38 5.45
C SER A 53 -15.92 10.79 6.92
N GLU A 54 -16.79 10.14 7.70
CA GLU A 54 -16.93 10.38 9.14
C GLU A 54 -15.68 9.92 9.90
N LEU A 55 -14.98 8.92 9.35
CA LEU A 55 -13.69 8.43 9.83
C LEU A 55 -12.51 9.17 9.19
N SER A 56 -12.70 10.29 8.49
CA SER A 56 -11.61 10.96 7.74
C SER A 56 -10.89 10.05 6.74
N ILE A 57 -11.64 9.13 6.13
CA ILE A 57 -11.19 8.25 5.04
C ILE A 57 -11.92 8.66 3.76
N ALA A 58 -11.17 8.82 2.68
CA ALA A 58 -11.71 9.08 1.35
C ALA A 58 -11.43 7.90 0.41
N LEU A 59 -12.39 7.55 -0.44
CA LEU A 59 -12.14 6.65 -1.56
C LEU A 59 -11.68 7.47 -2.77
N GLY A 60 -10.43 7.24 -3.18
CA GLY A 60 -9.90 7.82 -4.40
C GLY A 60 -10.36 7.07 -5.66
N THR A 61 -9.92 7.54 -6.81
CA THR A 61 -10.10 6.83 -8.09
C THR A 61 -9.57 5.40 -7.98
N GLN A 62 -10.31 4.43 -8.53
CA GLN A 62 -9.93 3.02 -8.52
C GLN A 62 -8.46 2.83 -8.96
N LEU A 63 -7.75 1.93 -8.28
CA LEU A 63 -6.39 1.57 -8.68
C LEU A 63 -6.47 0.68 -9.93
N ASN A 64 -6.04 1.21 -11.08
CA ASN A 64 -5.96 0.43 -12.31
C ASN A 64 -4.76 -0.53 -12.24
N VAL A 65 -5.05 -1.81 -12.05
CA VAL A 65 -4.04 -2.87 -11.93
C VAL A 65 -3.75 -3.59 -13.24
N ASP A 66 -4.59 -3.41 -14.26
CA ASP A 66 -4.54 -4.16 -15.52
C ASP A 66 -3.87 -3.39 -16.66
N GLY A 67 -3.78 -2.06 -16.55
CA GLY A 67 -3.35 -1.20 -17.63
C GLY A 67 -2.38 -0.10 -17.22
N VAL A 68 -1.95 0.66 -18.22
CA VAL A 68 -1.19 1.90 -18.02
C VAL A 68 -2.16 2.98 -17.51
N PRO A 69 -1.74 3.85 -16.59
CA PRO A 69 -2.53 5.03 -16.22
C PRO A 69 -2.95 5.81 -17.47
N ASN A 70 -4.24 6.12 -17.60
CA ASN A 70 -4.80 6.70 -18.82
C ASN A 70 -5.09 8.20 -18.68
N SER A 71 -4.88 8.78 -17.49
CA SER A 71 -5.08 10.20 -17.22
C SER A 71 -3.95 10.81 -16.39
N LEU A 72 -3.73 12.12 -16.55
CA LEU A 72 -2.72 12.85 -15.77
C LEU A 72 -2.97 12.78 -14.26
N SER A 73 -4.24 12.78 -13.82
CA SER A 73 -4.62 12.63 -12.41
C SER A 73 -4.33 11.22 -11.87
N GLU A 74 -4.51 10.18 -12.69
CA GLU A 74 -4.11 8.82 -12.31
C GLU A 74 -2.60 8.71 -12.23
N ILE A 75 -1.87 9.30 -13.18
CA ILE A 75 -0.39 9.32 -13.16
C ILE A 75 0.12 10.01 -11.91
N SER A 76 -0.41 11.19 -11.57
CA SER A 76 0.04 11.97 -10.41
C SER A 76 -0.29 11.32 -9.07
N SER A 77 -1.22 10.36 -9.04
CA SER A 77 -1.65 9.67 -7.83
C SER A 77 -1.20 8.21 -7.77
N THR A 78 -0.39 7.74 -8.73
CA THR A 78 0.13 6.36 -8.76
C THR A 78 1.54 6.33 -8.18
N PHE A 79 1.71 5.55 -7.11
CA PHE A 79 2.96 5.49 -6.35
C PHE A 79 3.66 4.13 -6.46
N PHE A 80 3.02 3.15 -7.09
CA PHE A 80 3.58 1.82 -7.27
C PHE A 80 3.37 1.37 -8.71
N ALA A 81 4.40 0.76 -9.29
CA ALA A 81 4.33 0.09 -10.58
C ALA A 81 4.57 -1.41 -10.38
N PRO A 82 3.78 -2.30 -10.99
CA PRO A 82 4.06 -3.74 -10.92
C PRO A 82 5.42 -4.02 -11.55
N CYS A 83 6.17 -5.01 -11.03
CA CYS A 83 7.42 -5.38 -11.69
C CYS A 83 7.18 -5.91 -13.10
N ASP A 84 8.14 -5.65 -13.98
CA ASP A 84 8.07 -5.94 -15.42
C ASP A 84 8.52 -7.37 -15.77
N TRP A 85 8.66 -8.25 -14.78
CA TRP A 85 9.15 -9.60 -15.00
C TRP A 85 8.23 -10.39 -15.97
N PRO A 86 8.79 -10.96 -17.06
CA PRO A 86 8.03 -11.79 -17.99
C PRO A 86 7.39 -12.99 -17.28
N LEU A 87 6.24 -13.45 -17.78
CA LEU A 87 5.51 -14.55 -17.16
C LEU A 87 6.35 -15.83 -17.10
N GLU A 88 7.16 -16.09 -18.12
CA GLU A 88 8.07 -17.23 -18.18
C GLU A 88 9.10 -17.16 -17.05
N THR A 89 9.62 -15.96 -16.75
CA THR A 89 10.55 -15.73 -15.64
C THR A 89 9.87 -16.02 -14.30
N LEU A 90 8.66 -15.48 -14.08
CA LEU A 90 7.90 -15.75 -12.86
C LEU A 90 7.64 -17.25 -12.70
N GLN A 91 7.18 -17.92 -13.75
CA GLN A 91 6.88 -19.36 -13.71
C GLN A 91 8.13 -20.20 -13.45
N PHE A 92 9.27 -19.83 -14.03
CA PHE A 92 10.53 -20.53 -13.85
C PHE A 92 11.05 -20.39 -12.41
N GLU A 93 11.11 -19.17 -11.88
CA GLU A 93 11.64 -18.89 -10.54
C GLU A 93 10.74 -19.45 -9.43
N THR A 94 9.42 -19.42 -9.64
CA THR A 94 8.44 -19.92 -8.67
C THR A 94 8.10 -21.40 -8.86
N ARG A 95 8.71 -22.11 -9.82
CA ARG A 95 8.40 -23.53 -10.10
C ARG A 95 8.50 -24.42 -8.85
N ARG A 96 9.48 -24.15 -7.98
CA ARG A 96 9.70 -24.88 -6.72
C ARG A 96 8.76 -24.45 -5.60
N ALA A 97 7.99 -23.38 -5.77
CA ALA A 97 6.96 -22.95 -4.84
C ALA A 97 5.56 -23.46 -5.24
N ARG A 98 5.39 -24.05 -6.44
CA ARG A 98 4.07 -24.54 -6.93
C ARG A 98 3.37 -25.50 -5.97
N TRP A 99 4.10 -26.30 -5.19
CA TRP A 99 3.51 -27.19 -4.19
C TRP A 99 2.74 -26.45 -3.09
N ALA A 100 3.05 -25.17 -2.84
CA ALA A 100 2.33 -24.32 -1.89
C ALA A 100 0.99 -23.82 -2.45
N TRP A 101 0.76 -23.93 -3.77
CA TRP A 101 -0.53 -23.60 -4.37
C TRP A 101 -1.49 -24.79 -4.26
N SER A 102 -2.34 -24.75 -3.23
CA SER A 102 -3.36 -25.79 -3.02
C SER A 102 -4.59 -25.59 -3.92
N ASP A 103 -5.11 -26.68 -4.50
CA ASP A 103 -6.43 -26.71 -5.15
C ASP A 103 -7.53 -26.80 -4.08
N TRP A 104 -8.31 -25.72 -3.94
CA TRP A 104 -9.43 -25.64 -3.01
C TRP A 104 -10.79 -25.92 -3.68
N SER A 105 -10.84 -26.10 -5.01
CA SER A 105 -12.11 -26.32 -5.75
C SER A 105 -12.85 -27.60 -5.35
N ARG A 106 -12.13 -28.57 -4.76
CA ARG A 106 -12.64 -29.89 -4.38
C ARG A 106 -12.72 -30.11 -2.87
N ARG A 107 -12.41 -29.10 -2.07
CA ARG A 107 -12.35 -29.22 -0.60
C ARG A 107 -13.54 -28.52 0.01
N SER A 108 -14.24 -29.21 0.91
CA SER A 108 -15.10 -28.52 1.87
C SER A 108 -14.20 -27.70 2.78
N ILE A 109 -14.35 -26.37 2.73
CA ILE A 109 -13.61 -25.48 3.62
C ILE A 109 -14.44 -25.40 4.90
N ASP A 110 -13.92 -26.01 5.97
CA ASP A 110 -14.53 -25.88 7.29
C ASP A 110 -14.65 -24.40 7.65
N SER A 111 -15.89 -23.95 7.91
CA SER A 111 -16.15 -22.57 8.29
C SER A 111 -15.52 -22.17 9.61
N ALA A 112 -15.14 -23.13 10.46
CA ALA A 112 -14.42 -22.88 11.69
C ALA A 112 -12.95 -22.49 11.46
N ILE A 113 -12.35 -22.83 10.31
CA ILE A 113 -10.95 -22.48 10.01
C ILE A 113 -10.90 -21.24 9.11
N LEU A 114 -11.21 -20.10 9.73
CA LEU A 114 -11.43 -18.81 9.07
C LEU A 114 -10.35 -18.41 8.06
N LEU A 115 -9.07 -18.60 8.41
CA LEU A 115 -7.93 -18.15 7.62
C LEU A 115 -7.27 -19.22 6.76
N LEU A 116 -7.81 -20.45 6.69
CA LEU A 116 -7.15 -21.57 6.01
C LEU A 116 -6.74 -21.24 4.56
N VAL A 117 -7.67 -20.66 3.80
CA VAL A 117 -7.47 -20.33 2.38
C VAL A 117 -6.55 -19.11 2.23
N PRO A 118 -6.81 -17.95 2.88
CA PRO A 118 -5.92 -16.80 2.84
C PRO A 118 -4.47 -17.14 3.20
N GLU A 119 -4.25 -17.91 4.26
CA GLU A 119 -2.92 -18.32 4.72
C GLU A 119 -2.20 -19.19 3.70
N SER A 120 -2.91 -20.15 3.11
CA SER A 120 -2.33 -21.03 2.11
C SER A 120 -1.92 -20.25 0.85
N ARG A 121 -2.74 -19.30 0.42
CA ARG A 121 -2.42 -18.41 -0.72
C ARG A 121 -1.25 -17.47 -0.36
N ALA A 122 -1.29 -16.83 0.81
CA ALA A 122 -0.20 -15.99 1.30
C ALA A 122 1.13 -16.74 1.37
N HIS A 123 1.12 -18.02 1.78
CA HIS A 123 2.31 -18.85 1.81
C HIS A 123 2.95 -19.04 0.43
N TRP A 124 2.13 -19.22 -0.62
CA TRP A 124 2.63 -19.30 -1.99
C TRP A 124 3.29 -18.00 -2.45
N PHE A 125 2.66 -16.84 -2.17
CA PHE A 125 3.24 -15.53 -2.49
C PHE A 125 4.57 -15.31 -1.76
N TYR A 126 4.61 -15.59 -0.45
CA TYR A 126 5.83 -15.52 0.35
C TYR A 126 6.96 -16.37 -0.24
N LYS A 127 6.71 -17.64 -0.55
CA LYS A 127 7.71 -18.54 -1.14
C LYS A 127 8.17 -18.07 -2.51
N SER A 128 7.26 -17.47 -3.29
CA SER A 128 7.57 -16.92 -4.61
C SER A 128 8.47 -15.69 -4.50
N LEU A 129 8.15 -14.77 -3.59
CA LEU A 129 8.93 -13.55 -3.36
C LEU A 129 10.34 -13.85 -2.83
N LEU A 130 10.49 -14.79 -1.90
CA LEU A 130 11.82 -15.22 -1.44
C LEU A 130 12.73 -15.80 -2.54
N ARG A 131 12.13 -16.27 -3.64
CA ARG A 131 12.89 -16.75 -4.81
C ARG A 131 13.23 -15.58 -5.72
N LEU A 132 12.25 -14.72 -5.97
CA LEU A 132 12.39 -13.55 -6.83
C LEU A 132 13.34 -12.50 -6.25
N SER A 133 13.37 -12.32 -4.93
CA SER A 133 14.31 -11.42 -4.25
C SER A 133 15.78 -11.79 -4.49
N ARG A 134 16.08 -13.04 -4.87
CA ARG A 134 17.45 -13.42 -5.26
C ARG A 134 17.89 -12.80 -6.59
N ARG A 135 16.94 -12.41 -7.44
CA ARG A 135 17.21 -11.71 -8.70
C ARG A 135 17.24 -10.20 -8.54
N ALA A 136 16.52 -9.67 -7.56
CA ALA A 136 16.48 -8.26 -7.23
C ALA A 136 16.58 -8.11 -5.70
N PRO A 137 17.78 -8.27 -5.13
CA PRO A 137 17.98 -8.22 -3.67
C PRO A 137 17.61 -6.86 -3.09
N ASP A 138 17.81 -5.80 -3.87
CA ASP A 138 17.59 -4.42 -3.45
C ASP A 138 16.19 -3.91 -3.83
N LEU A 139 15.20 -4.80 -4.01
CA LEU A 139 13.85 -4.39 -4.37
C LEU A 139 13.06 -3.89 -3.13
N TRP A 140 13.15 -4.63 -2.03
CA TRP A 140 12.40 -4.36 -0.79
C TRP A 140 13.12 -4.94 0.43
N ASP A 141 13.23 -4.15 1.50
CA ASP A 141 13.56 -4.64 2.83
C ASP A 141 12.34 -5.34 3.42
N SER A 142 12.39 -6.67 3.47
CA SER A 142 11.21 -7.51 3.76
C SER A 142 11.26 -8.15 5.15
N TYR A 143 10.19 -7.99 5.91
CA TYR A 143 10.06 -8.50 7.27
C TYR A 143 8.88 -9.45 7.37
N TYR A 144 9.18 -10.70 7.73
CA TYR A 144 8.21 -11.79 7.74
C TYR A 144 7.83 -12.17 9.16
N SER A 145 6.53 -12.31 9.43
CA SER A 145 5.89 -12.57 10.73
C SER A 145 5.70 -11.34 11.63
N PRO A 146 4.51 -11.18 12.27
CA PRO A 146 4.21 -10.02 13.13
C PRO A 146 5.22 -9.78 14.26
N GLY A 147 5.69 -10.86 14.91
CA GLY A 147 6.64 -10.75 16.02
C GLY A 147 7.98 -10.15 15.59
N TYR A 148 8.53 -10.65 14.49
CA TYR A 148 9.80 -10.16 13.95
C TYR A 148 9.69 -8.72 13.41
N ILE A 149 8.56 -8.37 12.79
CA ILE A 149 8.30 -7.00 12.32
C ILE A 149 8.39 -6.02 13.49
N ARG A 150 7.70 -6.33 14.59
CA ARG A 150 7.69 -5.48 15.79
C ARG A 150 9.08 -5.36 16.41
N GLU A 151 9.81 -6.46 16.53
CA GLU A 151 11.15 -6.48 17.09
C GLU A 151 12.14 -5.67 16.25
N ALA A 152 12.12 -5.85 14.93
CA ALA A 152 13.09 -5.24 14.03
C ALA A 152 12.81 -3.77 13.70
N THR A 153 11.53 -3.37 13.69
CA THR A 153 11.13 -2.04 13.18
C THR A 153 10.34 -1.21 14.19
N GLY A 154 9.81 -1.82 15.26
CA GLY A 154 8.86 -1.17 16.16
C GLY A 154 7.43 -1.05 15.60
N LEU A 155 7.19 -1.40 14.33
CA LEU A 155 5.85 -1.39 13.73
C LEU A 155 4.96 -2.48 14.34
N TYR A 156 3.76 -2.08 14.76
CA TYR A 156 2.69 -2.99 15.11
C TYR A 156 1.64 -3.03 13.99
N LEU A 157 1.63 -4.14 13.24
CA LEU A 157 0.57 -4.41 12.28
C LEU A 157 -0.70 -4.89 13.02
N PRO A 158 -1.87 -4.31 12.72
CA PRO A 158 -3.15 -4.73 13.30
C PRO A 158 -3.42 -6.23 13.14
N SER A 159 -4.09 -6.80 14.14
CA SER A 159 -4.59 -8.18 14.19
C SER A 159 -5.91 -8.16 14.93
N ARG A 160 -6.96 -8.76 14.35
CA ARG A 160 -8.33 -8.73 14.86
C ARG A 160 -8.96 -10.11 14.84
N ASP A 161 -9.68 -10.41 15.91
CA ASP A 161 -10.65 -11.48 15.99
C ASP A 161 -11.99 -10.87 16.42
N PHE A 162 -13.05 -11.19 15.68
CA PHE A 162 -14.42 -10.78 16.01
C PHE A 162 -15.21 -11.99 16.46
N TYR A 163 -15.85 -11.85 17.62
CA TYR A 163 -16.59 -12.91 18.29
C TYR A 163 -18.09 -12.58 18.26
N PRO A 164 -18.97 -13.55 18.00
CA PRO A 164 -20.39 -13.34 18.23
C PRO A 164 -20.63 -13.43 19.73
N GLU A 165 -21.32 -12.48 20.36
CA GLU A 165 -21.72 -12.68 21.75
C GLU A 165 -22.76 -13.82 21.83
N PRO A 166 -22.64 -14.80 22.77
CA PRO A 166 -21.64 -14.98 23.83
C PRO A 166 -20.57 -16.07 23.51
N SER A 167 -20.27 -16.33 22.24
CA SER A 167 -19.37 -17.39 21.79
C SER A 167 -17.89 -17.01 21.89
N TRP A 168 -17.07 -17.99 22.27
CA TRP A 168 -15.59 -17.90 22.27
C TRP A 168 -14.96 -18.25 20.92
N THR A 169 -15.77 -18.57 19.91
CA THR A 169 -15.28 -18.88 18.56
C THR A 169 -15.43 -17.64 17.70
N ALA A 170 -14.31 -17.12 17.19
CA ALA A 170 -14.33 -16.00 16.26
C ALA A 170 -15.15 -16.38 15.00
N TYR A 171 -15.92 -15.43 14.48
CA TYR A 171 -16.58 -15.55 13.17
C TYR A 171 -15.80 -14.85 12.07
N HIS A 172 -14.86 -13.97 12.44
CA HIS A 172 -13.97 -13.28 11.52
C HIS A 172 -12.61 -13.05 12.18
N THR A 173 -11.54 -13.32 11.44
CA THR A 173 -10.16 -13.03 11.81
C THR A 173 -9.45 -12.33 10.65
N SER A 174 -8.58 -11.37 10.97
CA SER A 174 -7.69 -10.74 10.00
C SER A 174 -6.39 -10.27 10.66
N TYR A 175 -5.28 -10.28 9.93
CA TYR A 175 -4.03 -9.71 10.42
C TYR A 175 -3.00 -9.43 9.31
N GLY A 176 -2.07 -8.52 9.60
CA GLY A 176 -0.94 -8.19 8.74
C GLY A 176 0.13 -9.29 8.80
N LYS A 177 0.33 -10.02 7.71
CA LYS A 177 1.19 -11.21 7.66
C LYS A 177 2.67 -10.85 7.57
N TRP A 178 2.99 -9.87 6.74
CA TRP A 178 4.36 -9.41 6.49
C TRP A 178 4.36 -8.01 5.86
N VAL A 179 5.47 -7.31 5.97
CA VAL A 179 5.66 -5.93 5.48
C VAL A 179 6.96 -5.81 4.69
N GLN A 180 6.99 -4.85 3.78
CA GLN A 180 8.14 -4.46 2.99
C GLN A 180 8.30 -2.95 3.04
N PHE A 181 9.54 -2.49 3.10
CA PHE A 181 9.90 -1.08 3.00
C PHE A 181 10.86 -0.87 1.85
N SER A 182 10.74 0.28 1.18
CA SER A 182 11.72 0.65 0.16
C SER A 182 13.11 0.62 0.82
N PRO A 183 14.14 0.10 0.15
CA PRO A 183 15.46 0.02 0.74
C PRO A 183 15.91 1.38 1.26
N VAL A 184 16.57 1.45 2.41
CA VAL A 184 17.02 2.72 3.01
C VAL A 184 17.82 3.56 2.00
N ALA A 185 18.63 2.92 1.16
CA ALA A 185 19.43 3.59 0.12
C ALA A 185 18.59 4.28 -0.98
N SER A 186 17.31 3.95 -1.11
CA SER A 186 16.41 4.60 -2.07
C SER A 186 15.92 5.97 -1.60
N GLU A 187 15.94 6.24 -0.29
CA GLU A 187 15.32 7.43 0.31
C GLU A 187 13.87 7.66 -0.15
N LEU A 188 13.10 6.57 -0.32
CA LEU A 188 11.69 6.62 -0.73
C LEU A 188 10.80 6.11 0.40
N PRO A 189 9.74 6.85 0.80
CA PRO A 189 8.88 6.49 1.92
C PRO A 189 7.79 5.47 1.56
N HIS A 190 8.10 4.54 0.65
CA HIS A 190 7.14 3.53 0.20
C HIS A 190 7.16 2.34 1.15
N ALA A 191 5.97 1.87 1.50
CA ALA A 191 5.79 0.61 2.21
C ALA A 191 4.77 -0.28 1.49
N SER A 192 4.84 -1.58 1.70
CA SER A 192 3.77 -2.49 1.34
C SER A 192 3.56 -3.54 2.42
N CYS A 193 2.35 -4.06 2.55
CA CYS A 193 2.10 -5.22 3.38
C CYS A 193 1.14 -6.19 2.72
N LEU A 194 1.18 -7.43 3.20
CA LEU A 194 0.18 -8.42 2.87
C LEU A 194 -0.68 -8.70 4.09
N VAL A 195 -1.98 -8.71 3.86
CA VAL A 195 -3.01 -8.96 4.87
C VAL A 195 -3.71 -10.25 4.50
N VAL A 196 -3.95 -11.08 5.51
CA VAL A 196 -4.86 -12.22 5.37
C VAL A 196 -6.15 -11.89 6.11
N ASP A 197 -7.27 -12.10 5.44
CA ASP A 197 -8.58 -11.73 5.96
C ASP A 197 -9.61 -12.83 5.64
N SER A 198 -10.39 -13.20 6.66
CA SER A 198 -11.43 -14.23 6.53
C SER A 198 -12.73 -13.73 5.88
N GLY A 199 -12.85 -12.43 5.67
CA GLY A 199 -14.00 -11.76 5.09
C GLY A 199 -14.05 -11.83 3.57
N THR A 200 -15.23 -11.47 3.07
CA THR A 200 -15.57 -11.34 1.65
C THR A 200 -16.52 -10.15 1.54
N PRO A 201 -15.99 -8.92 1.45
CA PRO A 201 -16.81 -7.72 1.52
C PRO A 201 -17.73 -7.63 0.29
N GLU A 202 -18.93 -7.11 0.50
CA GLU A 202 -19.83 -6.69 -0.57
C GLU A 202 -19.26 -5.49 -1.33
N ASP A 203 -19.79 -5.19 -2.51
CA ASP A 203 -19.25 -4.16 -3.40
C ASP A 203 -19.30 -2.74 -2.81
N ASP A 204 -20.26 -2.46 -1.93
CA ASP A 204 -20.45 -1.19 -1.22
C ASP A 204 -19.71 -1.14 0.14
N MET A 205 -18.88 -2.14 0.42
CA MET A 205 -18.14 -2.29 1.68
C MET A 205 -16.64 -2.31 1.45
N ILE A 206 -15.88 -1.95 2.49
CA ILE A 206 -14.44 -2.22 2.59
C ILE A 206 -14.16 -3.10 3.80
N LEU A 207 -13.05 -3.83 3.79
CA LEU A 207 -12.61 -4.56 4.97
C LEU A 207 -11.98 -3.58 5.97
N LEU A 208 -12.32 -3.71 7.25
CA LEU A 208 -11.69 -2.91 8.30
C LEU A 208 -10.17 -3.11 8.30
N SER A 209 -9.72 -4.34 8.04
CA SER A 209 -8.30 -4.68 7.96
C SER A 209 -7.55 -3.89 6.89
N GLU A 210 -8.17 -3.56 5.74
CA GLU A 210 -7.51 -2.74 4.72
C GLU A 210 -7.24 -1.32 5.23
N ALA A 211 -8.25 -0.71 5.87
CA ALA A 211 -8.14 0.64 6.44
C ALA A 211 -7.16 0.68 7.62
N GLU A 212 -7.24 -0.29 8.54
CA GLU A 212 -6.36 -0.37 9.71
C GLU A 212 -4.89 -0.54 9.32
N GLN A 213 -4.61 -1.39 8.31
CA GLN A 213 -3.25 -1.68 7.87
C GLN A 213 -2.65 -0.50 7.09
N ALA A 214 -3.45 0.12 6.22
CA ALA A 214 -3.08 1.35 5.56
C ALA A 214 -2.76 2.46 6.58
N ALA A 215 -3.63 2.67 7.56
CA ALA A 215 -3.45 3.68 8.58
C ALA A 215 -2.20 3.42 9.45
N ALA A 216 -1.97 2.16 9.84
CA ALA A 216 -0.79 1.78 10.63
C ALA A 216 0.52 2.02 9.88
N LEU A 217 0.58 1.70 8.59
CA LEU A 217 1.78 1.91 7.78
C LEU A 217 2.03 3.39 7.49
N VAL A 218 0.98 4.16 7.15
CA VAL A 218 1.11 5.61 6.91
C VAL A 218 1.56 6.33 8.18
N GLU A 219 0.97 6.02 9.34
CA GLU A 219 1.41 6.57 10.62
C GLU A 219 2.88 6.23 10.91
N PHE A 220 3.29 4.98 10.64
CA PHE A 220 4.67 4.54 10.85
C PHE A 220 5.65 5.34 9.98
N GLN A 221 5.35 5.52 8.70
CA GLN A 221 6.16 6.34 7.79
C GLN A 221 6.20 7.82 8.20
N LEU A 222 5.10 8.35 8.77
CA LEU A 222 5.05 9.72 9.29
C LEU A 222 5.84 9.93 10.59
N LYS A 223 6.16 8.87 11.33
CA LYS A 223 7.05 8.95 12.51
C LYS A 223 8.52 9.04 12.14
N ASP A 224 8.87 8.61 10.93
CA ASP A 224 10.26 8.63 10.48
C ASP A 224 10.66 10.06 10.08
N SER A 225 11.63 10.61 10.81
CA SER A 225 12.18 11.94 10.52
C SER A 225 12.99 11.97 9.21
N GLY A 226 13.42 10.80 8.71
CA GLY A 226 14.11 10.66 7.43
C GLY A 226 13.25 11.02 6.22
N TYR A 227 11.93 11.05 6.35
CA TYR A 227 11.00 11.35 5.25
C TYR A 227 10.31 12.71 5.37
N THR A 228 10.89 13.64 6.13
CA THR A 228 10.35 15.00 6.32
C THR A 228 10.27 15.79 5.02
N ASN A 229 11.21 15.62 4.10
CA ASN A 229 11.20 16.24 2.78
C ASN A 229 10.19 15.61 1.78
N HIS A 230 9.42 14.60 2.19
CA HIS A 230 8.36 14.00 1.38
C HIS A 230 6.98 14.56 1.77
N HIS A 231 6.20 15.02 0.79
CA HIS A 231 4.80 15.40 1.00
C HIS A 231 3.86 14.21 1.08
N THR A 232 4.24 13.05 0.50
CA THR A 232 3.41 11.85 0.45
C THR A 232 4.22 10.62 0.86
N LYS A 233 3.64 9.81 1.74
CA LYS A 233 4.19 8.54 2.24
C LYS A 233 3.27 7.40 1.82
N PRO A 234 3.43 6.86 0.60
CA PRO A 234 2.47 5.95 0.01
C PRO A 234 2.66 4.52 0.52
N VAL A 235 1.55 3.81 0.65
CA VAL A 235 1.54 2.41 1.10
C VAL A 235 0.70 1.55 0.17
N LEU A 236 1.07 0.28 0.00
CA LEU A 236 0.33 -0.70 -0.77
C LEU A 236 -0.09 -1.87 0.12
N VAL A 237 -1.39 -2.09 0.27
CA VAL A 237 -1.96 -3.19 1.04
C VAL A 237 -2.48 -4.25 0.08
N ALA A 238 -1.90 -5.45 0.12
CA ALA A 238 -2.38 -6.61 -0.62
C ALA A 238 -3.19 -7.52 0.31
N THR A 239 -4.51 -7.54 0.16
CA THR A 239 -5.40 -8.33 1.02
C THR A 239 -5.83 -9.60 0.32
N ILE A 240 -5.58 -10.75 0.94
CA ILE A 240 -6.07 -12.05 0.47
C ILE A 240 -7.30 -12.44 1.30
N MET A 241 -8.40 -12.71 0.60
CA MET A 241 -9.72 -12.95 1.16
C MET A 241 -10.11 -14.43 1.11
N ARG A 242 -11.09 -14.82 1.93
CA ARG A 242 -11.49 -16.22 2.14
C ARG A 242 -11.99 -16.93 0.90
N ASN A 243 -12.70 -16.23 0.02
CA ASN A 243 -13.28 -16.78 -1.22
C ASN A 243 -12.24 -16.98 -2.36
N GLN A 244 -10.96 -17.14 -2.05
CA GLN A 244 -9.88 -17.23 -3.03
C GLN A 244 -9.83 -15.99 -3.93
N THR A 245 -10.06 -14.81 -3.37
CA THR A 245 -9.85 -13.54 -4.07
C THR A 245 -8.84 -12.68 -3.35
N ALA A 246 -8.38 -11.62 -4.01
CA ALA A 246 -7.53 -10.62 -3.40
C ALA A 246 -7.86 -9.23 -3.91
N ARG A 247 -7.38 -8.21 -3.21
CA ARG A 247 -7.52 -6.81 -3.60
C ARG A 247 -6.25 -6.05 -3.24
N LEU A 248 -5.86 -5.12 -4.11
CA LEU A 248 -4.78 -4.18 -3.87
C LEU A 248 -5.39 -2.85 -3.45
N THR A 249 -4.91 -2.29 -2.35
CA THR A 249 -5.31 -0.97 -1.88
C THR A 249 -4.08 -0.10 -1.77
N GLN A 250 -3.93 0.87 -2.68
CA GLN A 250 -2.94 1.92 -2.50
C GLN A 250 -3.51 2.97 -1.57
N ALA A 251 -2.74 3.39 -0.57
CA ALA A 251 -3.18 4.40 0.37
C ALA A 251 -2.10 5.46 0.62
N TYR A 252 -2.55 6.67 0.96
CA TYR A 252 -1.69 7.77 1.37
C TYR A 252 -2.52 8.81 2.14
N PHE A 253 -1.87 9.59 3.00
CA PHE A 253 -2.52 10.74 3.62
C PHE A 253 -2.51 11.93 2.65
N ASP A 254 -3.68 12.48 2.33
CA ASP A 254 -3.80 13.72 1.58
C ASP A 254 -3.88 14.90 2.56
N GLY A 255 -2.77 15.63 2.69
CA GLY A 255 -2.70 16.80 3.57
C GLY A 255 -3.63 17.96 3.17
N LYS A 256 -4.11 18.02 1.93
CA LYS A 256 -5.06 19.05 1.50
C LYS A 256 -6.49 18.73 1.93
N GLN A 257 -6.86 17.46 1.84
CA GLN A 257 -8.18 16.97 2.28
C GLN A 257 -8.19 16.65 3.78
N ASN A 258 -7.02 16.53 4.39
CA ASN A 258 -6.83 16.04 5.76
C ASN A 258 -7.47 14.66 5.96
N MET A 259 -7.30 13.76 4.98
CA MET A 259 -7.92 12.44 4.95
C MET A 259 -6.94 11.36 4.51
N LEU A 260 -7.14 10.14 5.01
CA LEU A 260 -6.52 8.95 4.45
C LEU A 260 -7.25 8.57 3.15
N VAL A 261 -6.55 8.67 2.02
CA VAL A 261 -7.10 8.27 0.73
C VAL A 261 -6.82 6.79 0.50
N LEU A 262 -7.86 6.02 0.18
CA LEU A 262 -7.77 4.62 -0.22
C LEU A 262 -8.16 4.47 -1.69
N ARG A 263 -7.28 3.88 -2.50
CA ARG A 263 -7.51 3.53 -3.90
C ARG A 263 -7.51 2.01 -4.04
N GLN A 264 -8.69 1.42 -4.03
CA GLN A 264 -8.87 -0.02 -4.17
C GLN A 264 -8.83 -0.43 -5.64
N SER A 265 -8.23 -1.57 -5.95
CA SER A 265 -8.30 -2.21 -7.27
C SER A 265 -9.65 -2.92 -7.46
N ARG A 266 -9.88 -3.46 -8.66
CA ARG A 266 -10.84 -4.56 -8.82
C ARG A 266 -10.44 -5.76 -7.95
N THR A 267 -11.41 -6.62 -7.68
CA THR A 267 -11.14 -7.93 -7.06
C THR A 267 -10.38 -8.83 -8.05
N LEU A 268 -9.32 -9.46 -7.55
CA LEU A 268 -8.45 -10.39 -8.27
C LEU A 268 -8.85 -11.83 -7.95
N ASP A 269 -9.01 -12.67 -8.97
CA ASP A 269 -9.36 -14.09 -8.80
C ASP A 269 -8.11 -14.95 -8.54
N LEU A 270 -8.03 -15.56 -7.36
CA LEU A 270 -6.97 -16.49 -6.96
C LEU A 270 -7.46 -17.94 -6.91
N SER A 271 -8.59 -18.24 -7.55
CA SER A 271 -9.16 -19.57 -7.63
C SER A 271 -8.40 -20.48 -8.61
N GLY A 272 -8.74 -21.77 -8.58
CA GLY A 272 -8.23 -22.75 -9.53
C GLY A 272 -7.01 -23.56 -9.07
N ARG A 273 -6.68 -24.55 -9.91
CA ARG A 273 -5.63 -25.55 -9.64
C ARG A 273 -4.21 -25.03 -9.79
N LEU A 274 -4.05 -24.03 -10.63
CA LEU A 274 -2.78 -23.39 -10.93
C LEU A 274 -2.95 -21.89 -10.71
N PRO A 275 -1.86 -21.15 -10.42
CA PRO A 275 -1.92 -19.70 -10.32
C PRO A 275 -2.53 -19.09 -11.59
N SER A 276 -3.63 -18.36 -11.41
CA SER A 276 -4.36 -17.61 -12.45
C SER A 276 -3.53 -16.43 -12.98
N SER A 277 -4.00 -15.77 -14.05
CA SER A 277 -3.43 -14.50 -14.51
C SER A 277 -3.38 -13.46 -13.39
N ASP A 278 -4.44 -13.40 -12.59
CA ASP A 278 -4.59 -12.50 -11.46
C ASP A 278 -3.63 -12.85 -10.30
N ALA A 279 -3.32 -14.12 -10.09
CA ALA A 279 -2.29 -14.52 -9.13
C ALA A 279 -0.89 -14.04 -9.56
N TRP A 280 -0.58 -14.11 -10.86
CA TRP A 280 0.68 -13.57 -11.39
C TRP A 280 0.70 -12.04 -11.36
N LEU A 281 -0.44 -11.39 -11.62
CA LEU A 281 -0.59 -9.95 -11.52
C LEU A 281 -0.34 -9.48 -10.08
N LEU A 282 -0.99 -10.10 -9.11
CA LEU A 282 -0.79 -9.82 -7.70
C LEU A 282 0.66 -10.01 -7.27
N LEU A 283 1.33 -11.07 -7.74
CA LEU A 283 2.73 -11.30 -7.44
C LEU A 283 3.63 -10.15 -7.94
N ARG A 284 3.34 -9.60 -9.12
CA ARG A 284 4.08 -8.44 -9.66
C ARG A 284 3.84 -7.16 -8.87
N TRP A 285 2.61 -6.95 -8.43
CA TRP A 285 2.25 -5.78 -7.62
C TRP A 285 2.81 -5.84 -6.20
N ILE A 286 2.84 -7.02 -5.60
CA ILE A 286 3.51 -7.20 -4.32
C ILE A 286 5.02 -6.98 -4.47
N ALA A 287 5.62 -7.43 -5.58
CA ALA A 287 6.99 -7.10 -5.95
C ALA A 287 7.12 -5.75 -6.71
N SER A 288 6.25 -4.79 -6.43
CA SER A 288 6.21 -3.52 -7.16
C SER A 288 7.50 -2.71 -7.01
N GLN A 289 7.69 -1.74 -7.90
CA GLN A 289 8.70 -0.69 -7.75
C GLN A 289 8.03 0.57 -7.21
N PRO A 290 8.70 1.30 -6.30
CA PRO A 290 8.24 2.62 -5.89
C PRO A 290 8.38 3.60 -7.06
N ILE A 291 7.29 4.31 -7.37
CA ILE A 291 7.25 5.36 -8.40
C ILE A 291 6.48 6.58 -7.87
N GLY A 292 6.34 7.60 -8.71
CA GLY A 292 5.58 8.82 -8.41
C GLY A 292 6.40 9.85 -7.63
N GLU A 293 6.03 11.12 -7.80
CA GLU A 293 6.66 12.22 -7.05
C GLU A 293 6.12 12.22 -5.62
N THR A 294 7.03 12.22 -4.66
CA THR A 294 6.71 12.21 -3.23
C THR A 294 7.39 13.35 -2.49
N ARG A 295 8.38 14.03 -3.08
CA ARG A 295 9.15 15.11 -2.47
C ARG A 295 8.50 16.45 -2.72
N TYR A 296 8.63 17.35 -1.74
CA TYR A 296 8.28 18.74 -1.97
C TYR A 296 9.12 19.31 -3.13
N PRO A 297 8.52 20.13 -4.01
CA PRO A 297 9.27 20.76 -5.09
C PRO A 297 10.34 21.67 -4.48
N ALA A 298 11.57 21.61 -4.99
CA ALA A 298 12.60 22.58 -4.65
C ALA A 298 12.13 23.99 -5.05
N ASN A 299 12.41 24.99 -4.21
CA ASN A 299 11.87 26.36 -4.34
C ASN A 299 12.10 27.02 -5.73
N GLY A 300 13.06 26.56 -6.53
CA GLY A 300 13.26 27.00 -7.91
C GLY A 300 12.19 26.56 -8.93
N ALA A 301 11.30 25.63 -8.60
CA ALA A 301 10.19 25.20 -9.47
C ALA A 301 8.93 26.06 -9.28
N GLN A 302 8.73 26.66 -8.09
CA GLN A 302 7.64 27.62 -7.87
C GLN A 302 7.87 28.91 -8.69
N GLU A 303 9.11 29.37 -8.82
CA GLU A 303 9.42 30.58 -9.61
C GLU A 303 9.18 30.40 -11.12
N ARG A 304 9.32 29.20 -11.68
CA ARG A 304 9.03 28.95 -13.11
C ARG A 304 7.53 28.85 -13.39
N MET A 305 6.74 28.26 -12.50
CA MET A 305 5.28 28.25 -12.65
C MET A 305 4.67 29.65 -12.62
N PHE A 306 5.26 30.61 -11.90
CA PHE A 306 4.82 32.01 -11.90
C PHE A 306 5.35 32.84 -13.09
N ARG A 307 6.36 32.35 -13.83
CA ARG A 307 6.90 33.03 -15.02
C ARG A 307 6.16 32.69 -16.31
N ASP A 308 5.56 31.51 -16.37
CA ASP A 308 4.86 31.01 -17.57
C ASP A 308 3.35 31.33 -17.56
N ASP A 309 2.92 32.30 -16.73
CA ASP A 309 1.57 32.86 -16.82
C ASP A 309 1.47 33.79 -18.05
N PRO A 310 0.64 33.49 -19.07
CA PRO A 310 0.56 34.27 -20.32
C PRO A 310 0.07 35.72 -20.12
N THR A 311 -0.35 36.07 -18.91
CA THR A 311 -0.90 37.37 -18.54
C THR A 311 0.14 38.44 -18.23
N ASN A 312 1.44 38.11 -18.18
CA ASN A 312 2.52 39.06 -17.83
C ASN A 312 3.25 39.70 -19.02
N LEU A 313 2.60 39.81 -20.18
CA LEU A 313 3.07 40.60 -21.33
C LEU A 313 2.24 41.88 -21.49
N ALA A 314 2.34 42.78 -20.51
CA ALA A 314 2.00 44.19 -20.73
C ALA A 314 2.71 45.05 -19.69
N SER A 315 3.82 45.68 -20.09
CA SER A 315 4.33 46.99 -19.62
C SER A 315 5.80 47.17 -20.00
N GLN A 316 6.11 47.34 -21.29
CA GLN A 316 7.30 48.09 -21.69
C GLN A 316 6.91 49.02 -22.84
N ILE A 317 6.42 50.21 -22.46
CA ILE A 317 6.48 51.39 -23.32
C ILE A 317 7.92 51.92 -23.21
N PRO A 318 8.52 52.34 -24.33
CA PRO A 318 9.24 53.60 -24.28
C PRO A 318 8.90 54.52 -25.46
N VAL A 319 8.65 55.78 -25.08
CA VAL A 319 8.90 57.09 -25.72
C VAL A 319 9.02 57.13 -27.25
#